data_AF-A0A5A7S1H8-F1
#
_entry.id   AF-A0A5A7S1H8-F1
#
_cell.length_a   1.000
_cell.length_b   1.000
_cell.length_c   1.000
_cell.angle_alpha   90.00
_cell.angle_beta   90.00
_cell.angle_gamma   90.00
#
_symmetry.space_group_name_H-M   'P 1'
#
loop_
_entity.id
_entity.type
_entity.pdbx_description
1 polymer ?
#
loop_
_entity_poly.entity_id
_entity_poly.type
_entity_poly.pdbx_seq_one_letter_code
_entity_poly.pdbx_strand_id
1 'polypeptide(L)' 'MDGNETLQKVEIRIDDGEWQNATGTLNWTYIHTKNWKMEIILYTRSYDGEDYSNEVSIIIEVKKRRRYPRI' A
#
# COMPACT_ATOMS: atom_id res chain seq x y z
N MET A 1 22.89 -14.41 -14.57
CA MET A 1 21.87 -13.55 -13.95
C MET A 1 20.57 -14.30 -14.13
N ASP A 2 20.42 -15.21 -13.21
CA ASP A 2 19.46 -16.28 -13.15
C ASP A 2 18.67 -15.90 -11.92
N GLY A 3 17.90 -14.83 -12.11
CA GLY A 3 17.17 -14.16 -11.06
C GLY A 3 16.48 -15.21 -10.23
N ASN A 4 16.54 -15.05 -8.92
CA ASN A 4 15.59 -15.75 -8.08
C ASN A 4 14.22 -15.10 -8.38
N GLU A 5 13.62 -15.39 -9.55
CA GLU A 5 12.43 -14.74 -10.13
C GLU A 5 11.16 -14.96 -9.29
N THR A 6 11.30 -15.57 -8.11
CA THR A 6 10.22 -15.79 -7.18
C THR A 6 10.06 -14.55 -6.32
N LEU A 7 8.98 -13.81 -6.56
CA LEU A 7 8.54 -12.71 -5.71
C LEU A 7 8.53 -13.13 -4.24
N GLN A 8 9.38 -12.47 -3.44
CA GLN A 8 9.58 -12.75 -2.02
C GLN A 8 8.61 -11.96 -1.14
N LYS A 9 8.39 -10.68 -1.49
CA LYS A 9 7.49 -9.80 -0.74
C LYS A 9 6.92 -8.67 -1.59
N VAL A 10 5.78 -8.17 -1.14
CA VAL A 10 5.18 -6.91 -1.59
C VAL A 10 5.16 -5.96 -0.41
N GLU A 11 5.56 -4.71 -0.64
CA GLU A 11 5.58 -3.66 0.37
C GLU A 11 4.68 -2.50 -0.02
N ILE A 12 4.08 -1.88 0.99
CA ILE A 12 3.18 -0.74 0.88
C ILE A 12 3.72 0.41 1.73
N ARG A 13 3.72 1.63 1.17
CA ARG A 13 3.98 2.87 1.90
C ARG A 13 2.79 3.80 1.74
N ILE A 14 2.36 4.44 2.83
CA ILE A 14 1.30 5.45 2.81
C ILE A 14 1.94 6.81 3.06
N ASP A 15 1.65 7.76 2.16
CA ASP A 15 2.30 9.08 2.09
C ASP A 15 3.84 8.92 2.18
N ASP A 16 4.49 9.69 3.05
CA ASP A 16 5.93 9.64 3.35
C ASP A 16 6.26 8.73 4.54
N GLY A 17 5.39 7.74 4.84
CA GLY A 17 5.59 6.81 5.94
C GLY A 17 6.67 5.74 5.68
N GLU A 18 6.76 4.79 6.60
CA GLU A 18 7.62 3.61 6.44
C GLU A 18 6.99 2.56 5.52
N TRP A 19 7.82 1.78 4.82
CA TRP A 19 7.40 0.61 4.07
C TRP A 19 6.92 -0.51 5.01
N GLN A 20 5.82 -1.16 4.67
CA GLN A 20 5.23 -2.26 5.42
C GLN A 20 4.94 -3.45 4.51
N ASN A 21 5.18 -4.65 5.00
CA ASN A 21 4.89 -5.88 4.24
C ASN A 21 3.38 -6.06 4.10
N ALA A 22 2.95 -6.37 2.87
CA ALA A 22 1.64 -6.93 2.61
C ALA A 22 1.60 -8.43 2.96
N THR A 23 0.40 -8.97 3.11
CA THR A 23 0.18 -10.41 3.26
C THR A 23 0.04 -11.05 1.88
N GLY A 24 0.95 -11.94 1.51
CA GLY A 24 0.99 -12.60 0.19
C GLY A 24 1.86 -11.85 -0.83
N THR A 25 2.05 -12.45 -2.01
CA THR A 25 2.90 -11.89 -3.08
C THR A 25 2.15 -11.81 -4.41
N LEU A 26 1.76 -12.94 -5.00
CA LEU A 26 0.99 -12.98 -6.26
C LEU A 26 -0.43 -12.44 -6.07
N ASN A 27 -1.08 -12.89 -5.01
CA ASN A 27 -2.31 -12.31 -4.50
C ASN A 27 -1.98 -11.76 -3.11
N TRP A 28 -2.02 -10.45 -2.96
CA TRP A 28 -1.62 -9.80 -1.73
C TRP A 28 -2.73 -8.90 -1.17
N THR A 29 -2.72 -8.72 0.14
CA THR A 29 -3.67 -7.86 0.85
C THR A 29 -2.92 -7.03 1.89
N TYR A 30 -3.30 -5.77 2.05
CA TYR A 30 -2.81 -4.91 3.11
C TYR A 30 -4.01 -4.22 3.80
N ILE A 31 -4.05 -4.30 5.13
CA ILE A 31 -5.13 -3.73 5.94
C ILE A 31 -4.58 -2.51 6.67
N HIS A 32 -5.15 -1.34 6.38
CA HIS A 32 -4.85 -0.10 7.08
C HIS A 32 -6.01 0.28 8.03
N THR A 33 -5.74 0.35 9.33
CA THR A 33 -6.75 0.66 10.36
C THR A 33 -6.59 2.04 11.00
N LYS A 34 -5.54 2.79 10.65
CA LYS A 34 -5.26 4.10 11.25
C LYS A 34 -6.00 5.23 10.53
N ASN A 35 -6.04 6.39 11.19
CA ASN A 35 -6.80 7.57 10.79
C ASN A 35 -6.57 7.94 9.32
N TRP A 36 -7.59 7.69 8.51
CA TRP A 36 -7.62 8.12 7.12
C TRP A 36 -7.67 9.64 7.05
N LYS A 37 -6.67 10.25 6.39
CA LYS A 37 -6.74 11.63 5.94
C LYS A 37 -7.77 11.74 4.81
N MET A 38 -8.17 12.97 4.48
CA MET A 38 -9.11 13.21 3.37
C MET A 38 -8.56 12.71 2.03
N GLU A 39 -7.24 12.76 1.86
CA GLU A 39 -6.53 12.21 0.73
C GLU A 39 -5.26 11.55 1.25
N ILE A 40 -4.93 10.36 0.72
CA ILE A 40 -3.66 9.70 0.95
C ILE A 40 -3.09 9.19 -0.37
N ILE A 41 -1.76 9.07 -0.45
CA ILE A 41 -1.08 8.42 -1.56
C ILE A 41 -0.57 7.06 -1.08
N LEU A 42 -0.91 6.00 -1.80
CA LEU A 42 -0.44 4.65 -1.53
C LEU A 42 0.58 4.26 -2.59
N TYR A 43 1.79 3.93 -2.15
CA TYR A 43 2.87 3.41 -2.98
C TYR A 43 3.02 1.91 -2.78
N THR A 44 3.36 1.20 -3.85
CA THR A 44 3.64 -0.24 -3.82
C THR A 44 4.94 -0.54 -4.55
N ARG A 45 5.63 -1.57 -4.08
CA ARG A 45 6.77 -2.20 -4.77
C ARG A 45 6.86 -3.67 -4.40
N SER A 46 7.50 -4.46 -5.25
CA SER A 46 7.80 -5.86 -4.97
C SER A 46 9.30 -6.11 -4.91
N TYR A 47 9.70 -7.18 -4.23
CA TYR A 47 11.09 -7.62 -4.11
C TYR A 47 11.20 -9.09 -4.53
N ASP A 48 12.15 -9.41 -5.40
CA ASP A 48 12.38 -10.78 -5.91
C ASP A 48 13.46 -11.55 -5.12
N GLY A 49 14.15 -10.88 -4.20
CA GLY A 49 15.27 -11.49 -3.47
C GLY A 49 16.60 -10.79 -3.74
N GLU A 50 16.69 -10.02 -4.82
CA GLU A 50 17.86 -9.24 -5.20
C GLU A 50 17.51 -7.76 -5.30
N ASP A 51 16.45 -7.42 -6.05
CA ASP A 51 16.09 -6.06 -6.39
C ASP A 51 14.62 -5.74 -6.11
N TYR A 52 14.37 -4.44 -5.91
CA TYR A 52 13.00 -3.91 -5.85
C TYR A 52 12.53 -3.49 -7.24
N SER A 53 11.24 -3.70 -7.50
CA SER A 53 10.57 -3.10 -8.65
C SER A 53 10.54 -1.57 -8.54
N ASN A 54 10.24 -0.92 -9.66
CA ASN A 54 9.80 0.48 -9.63
C ASN A 54 8.59 0.67 -8.71
N GLU A 55 8.52 1.83 -8.06
CA GLU A 55 7.38 2.22 -7.24
C GLU A 55 6.18 2.60 -8.12
N VAL A 56 5.00 2.09 -7.79
CA VAL A 56 3.73 2.50 -8.40
C VAL A 56 2.87 3.14 -7.32
N SER A 57 2.13 4.21 -7.67
CA SER A 57 1.31 4.95 -6.71
C SER A 57 -0.13 5.13 -7.16
N ILE A 58 -1.05 5.12 -6.20
CA ILE A 58 -2.45 5.52 -6.39
C ILE A 58 -2.84 6.58 -5.35
N ILE A 59 -3.78 7.45 -5.72
CA ILE A 59 -4.37 8.45 -4.81
C ILE A 59 -5.71 7.93 -4.32
N ILE A 60 -5.95 7.98 -3.01
CA ILE A 60 -7.19 7.55 -2.38
C ILE A 60 -7.85 8.76 -1.70
N GLU A 61 -9.03 9.14 -2.18
CA GLU A 61 -9.87 10.18 -1.58
C GLU A 61 -10.89 9.56 -0.60
N VAL A 62 -10.87 10.01 0.66
CA VAL A 62 -11.72 9.52 1.73
C VAL A 62 -12.83 10.52 2.00
N LYS A 63 -14.05 10.18 1.60
CA LYS A 63 -15.23 11.01 1.81
C LYS A 63 -15.87 10.73 3.16
N LYS A 64 -15.83 11.70 4.07
CA LYS A 64 -16.60 11.66 5.31
C LYS A 64 -18.08 11.74 4.95
N ARG A 65 -18.90 10.85 5.53
CA ARG A 65 -20.36 11.00 5.48
C ARG A 65 -20.76 12.23 6.29
N ARG A 66 -21.51 13.15 5.68
CA ARG A 66 -22.14 14.26 6.41
C ARG A 66 -23.05 13.67 7.48
N ARG A 67 -22.78 13.97 8.75
CA ARG A 67 -23.68 13.65 9.85
C ARG A 67 -24.75 14.74 9.87
N TYR A 68 -25.99 14.41 9.51
CA TYR A 68 -27.10 15.33 9.76
C TYR A 68 -27.32 15.43 11.28
N PRO A 69 -27.45 16.63 11.85
CA PRO A 69 -27.80 16.77 13.26
C PRO A 69 -29.16 16.11 13.49
N ARG A 70 -29.26 15.30 14.56
CA ARG A 70 -30.55 14.82 15.04
C ARG A 70 -31.24 16.00 15.72
N ILE A 71 -32.40 16.35 15.19
CA ILE A 71 -33.34 17.34 15.76
C ILE A 71 -34.09 16.69 16.90
#